data_AF-A0A6M2DWA4-F1
#
_entry.id   AF-A0A6M2DWA4-F1
#
_cell.length_a   1.000
_cell.length_b   1.000
_cell.length_c   1.000
_cell.angle_alpha   90.00
_cell.angle_beta   90.00
_cell.angle_gamma   90.00
#
_symmetry.space_group_name_H-M   'P 1'
#
loop_
_entity.id
_entity.type
_entity.pdbx_description
1 polymer ?
#
loop_
_entity_poly.entity_id
_entity_poly.type
_entity_poly.pdbx_seq_one_letter_code
_entity_poly.pdbx_strand_id
1 'polypeptide(L)'
;MNSCGLLQNLCAILMAGGVPVNILANTITTIAEVIRGNFTNQEYFGHLQAPSNPPSSAIVILLMSLVNDKQPFTLRTAILYCFECYLFRHETGQAEIVQTLLPKEPVVSGCTSGQLLCNGLLSDSPLSVWFAAVALMHCTLENPALKEQLLQVSLAPNLNSPQISLLNQCMVLIQKGSNSVVQGKIGLLMLLCSWLSHSTKAVDALISHPSSVSYLIAQVSANEQHDDEYLMKGICALLIGICILYNDDTNVDYSRENLCKLIVNRIGVETYVAKLSKFSRHEMYSLAAKQPSIKATKYRELLLDYEFCELFKALEALIVKTITSFGDGTNNLNLSEMSLSEQESALLCKYKNIIREQDMQMMQLRMQAQQLSNQNNAIQSQLEEVVITNNQLKDQNTLLKAQLAAGNPNSKSPIGNEEDQAITNGEIEDKNENNLLKQEIENLKLQLQEVNLLLSEKTKMYETLSKDQEDLLELLTDQDTKLNDYKNHMLTCTNSSN
;
A
#
# COMPACT_ATOMS: atom_id res chain seq x y z
N MET A 1 -28.49 -22.44 1.34
CA MET A 1 -28.42 -23.92 1.44
C MET A 1 -28.37 -24.41 2.89
N ASN A 2 -27.73 -23.67 3.79
CA ASN A 2 -27.74 -24.00 5.23
C ASN A 2 -29.15 -23.88 5.86
N SER A 3 -29.90 -22.81 5.58
CA SER A 3 -31.24 -22.59 6.15
C SER A 3 -32.29 -23.67 5.81
N CYS A 4 -32.07 -24.44 4.75
CA CYS A 4 -32.96 -25.53 4.33
C CYS A 4 -32.42 -26.93 4.67
N GLY A 5 -31.36 -27.03 5.48
CA GLY A 5 -30.80 -28.32 5.93
C GLY A 5 -29.89 -29.03 4.92
N LEU A 6 -29.65 -28.47 3.74
CA LEU A 6 -28.92 -29.17 2.68
C LEU A 6 -27.43 -29.34 3.01
N LEU A 7 -26.80 -28.32 3.60
CA LEU A 7 -25.39 -28.38 4.00
C LEU A 7 -25.18 -29.45 5.08
N GLN A 8 -26.07 -29.50 6.06
CA GLN A 8 -26.08 -30.49 7.15
C GLN A 8 -26.16 -31.92 6.59
N ASN A 9 -27.05 -32.14 5.61
CA ASN A 9 -27.19 -33.44 4.97
C ASN A 9 -25.93 -33.84 4.18
N LEU A 10 -25.29 -32.90 3.48
CA LEU A 10 -24.02 -33.16 2.78
C LEU A 10 -22.90 -33.49 3.77
N CYS A 11 -22.79 -32.73 4.88
CA CYS A 11 -21.84 -33.01 5.96
C CYS A 11 -22.09 -34.35 6.64
N ALA A 12 -23.35 -34.79 6.76
CA ALA A 12 -23.67 -36.12 7.28
C ALA A 12 -23.15 -37.24 6.36
N ILE A 13 -23.21 -37.05 5.03
CA ILE A 13 -22.62 -37.99 4.06
C ILE A 13 -21.10 -38.05 4.20
N LEU A 14 -20.44 -36.90 4.37
CA LEU A 14 -18.99 -36.82 4.62
C LEU A 14 -18.55 -37.65 5.83
N MET A 15 -19.37 -37.69 6.89
CA MET A 15 -19.08 -38.41 8.13
C MET A 15 -19.58 -39.86 8.13
N ALA A 16 -20.30 -40.30 7.09
CA ALA A 16 -20.86 -41.64 7.03
C ALA A 16 -19.81 -42.70 6.65
N GLY A 17 -19.85 -43.84 7.34
CA GLY A 17 -19.03 -45.00 6.99
C GLY A 17 -19.51 -45.69 5.70
N GLY A 18 -18.57 -46.18 4.88
CA GLY A 18 -18.88 -47.02 3.72
C GLY A 18 -19.26 -46.25 2.44
N VAL A 19 -19.12 -44.92 2.42
CA VAL A 19 -19.34 -44.12 1.20
C VAL A 19 -18.25 -44.41 0.17
N PRO A 20 -18.58 -44.75 -1.09
CA PRO A 20 -17.58 -44.95 -2.13
C PRO A 20 -16.74 -43.69 -2.36
N VAL A 21 -15.43 -43.84 -2.55
CA VAL A 21 -14.48 -42.71 -2.64
C VAL A 21 -14.87 -41.67 -3.70
N ASN A 22 -15.40 -42.10 -4.84
CA ASN A 22 -15.82 -41.16 -5.90
C ASN A 22 -17.02 -40.31 -5.47
N ILE A 23 -17.96 -40.90 -4.74
CA ILE A 23 -19.12 -40.18 -4.17
C ILE A 23 -18.64 -39.25 -3.06
N LEU A 24 -17.71 -39.71 -2.22
CA LEU A 24 -17.11 -38.91 -1.16
C LEU A 24 -16.40 -37.67 -1.73
N ALA A 25 -15.55 -37.83 -2.74
CA ALA A 25 -14.84 -36.73 -3.39
C ALA A 25 -15.80 -35.70 -4.03
N ASN A 26 -16.86 -36.17 -4.70
CA ASN A 26 -17.88 -35.29 -5.26
C ASN A 26 -18.68 -34.56 -4.16
N THR A 27 -18.98 -35.24 -3.06
CA THR A 27 -19.67 -34.64 -1.91
C THR A 27 -18.80 -33.55 -1.29
N ILE A 28 -17.50 -33.82 -1.07
CA ILE A 28 -16.53 -32.85 -0.56
C ILE A 28 -16.45 -31.62 -1.48
N THR A 29 -16.36 -31.84 -2.79
CA THR A 29 -16.32 -30.74 -3.77
C THR A 29 -17.63 -29.94 -3.76
N THR A 30 -18.77 -30.60 -3.57
CA THR A 30 -20.07 -29.92 -3.44
C THR A 30 -20.13 -29.08 -2.17
N ILE A 31 -19.66 -29.62 -1.03
CA ILE A 31 -19.56 -28.86 0.22
C ILE A 31 -18.65 -27.64 0.02
N ALA A 32 -17.51 -27.80 -0.65
CA ALA A 32 -16.57 -26.72 -0.95
C ALA A 32 -17.27 -25.51 -1.63
N GLU A 33 -18.03 -25.76 -2.69
CA GLU A 33 -18.77 -24.69 -3.40
C GLU A 33 -19.88 -24.06 -2.54
N VAL A 34 -20.49 -24.84 -1.63
CA VAL A 34 -21.54 -24.34 -0.74
C VAL A 34 -20.98 -23.45 0.36
N ILE A 35 -19.75 -23.72 0.83
CA ILE A 35 -19.11 -22.95 1.90
C ILE A 35 -18.31 -21.75 1.37
N ARG A 36 -17.75 -21.83 0.15
CA ARG A 36 -16.79 -20.83 -0.38
C ARG A 36 -17.30 -19.39 -0.24
N GLY A 37 -16.62 -18.58 0.57
CA GLY A 37 -16.92 -17.16 0.76
C GLY A 37 -18.23 -16.87 1.48
N ASN A 38 -18.88 -17.89 2.06
CA ASN A 38 -20.06 -17.74 2.89
C ASN A 38 -19.71 -18.00 4.35
N PHE A 39 -19.54 -16.91 5.11
CA PHE A 39 -19.10 -16.94 6.50
C PHE A 39 -19.91 -17.92 7.37
N THR A 40 -21.25 -17.86 7.34
CA THR A 40 -22.10 -18.75 8.15
C THR A 40 -21.92 -20.23 7.82
N ASN A 41 -21.71 -20.56 6.54
CA ASN A 41 -21.50 -21.95 6.13
C ASN A 41 -20.10 -22.44 6.47
N GLN A 42 -19.08 -21.57 6.35
CA GLN A 42 -17.70 -21.83 6.77
C GLN A 42 -17.63 -22.08 8.27
N GLU A 43 -18.25 -21.22 9.07
CA GLU A 43 -18.36 -21.39 10.53
C GLU A 43 -19.03 -22.72 10.89
N TYR A 44 -20.19 -23.03 10.29
CA TYR A 44 -20.86 -24.31 10.53
C TYR A 44 -19.94 -25.50 10.22
N PHE A 45 -19.21 -25.44 9.10
CA PHE A 45 -18.31 -26.50 8.68
C PHE A 45 -17.08 -26.63 9.60
N GLY A 46 -16.49 -25.52 10.06
CA GLY A 46 -15.36 -25.52 10.98
C GLY A 46 -15.67 -26.18 12.33
N HIS A 47 -16.90 -26.02 12.82
CA HIS A 47 -17.38 -26.62 14.08
C HIS A 47 -17.79 -28.11 13.94
N LEU A 48 -17.77 -28.66 12.73
CA LEU A 48 -18.19 -30.04 12.50
C LEU A 48 -17.19 -31.02 13.13
N GLN A 49 -17.71 -31.94 13.95
CA GLN A 49 -16.93 -33.00 14.58
C GLN A 49 -17.38 -34.38 14.07
N ALA A 50 -16.40 -35.23 13.76
CA ALA A 50 -16.67 -36.61 13.42
C ALA A 50 -17.01 -37.43 14.68
N PRO A 51 -17.88 -38.44 14.55
CA PRO A 51 -18.26 -39.33 15.64
C PRO A 51 -17.15 -40.35 15.93
N SER A 52 -15.98 -39.87 16.36
CA SER A 52 -14.85 -40.68 16.83
C SER A 52 -14.70 -40.56 18.35
N ASN A 53 -13.96 -41.47 18.98
CA ASN A 53 -13.60 -41.37 20.40
C ASN A 53 -12.07 -41.22 20.53
N PRO A 54 -11.54 -40.03 20.82
CA PRO A 54 -12.26 -38.76 21.07
C PRO A 54 -12.83 -38.09 19.78
N PRO A 55 -13.83 -37.19 19.90
CA PRO A 55 -14.35 -36.45 18.76
C PRO A 55 -13.24 -35.66 18.07
N SER A 56 -13.18 -35.75 16.75
CA SER A 56 -12.14 -35.12 15.94
C SER A 56 -12.76 -34.09 15.01
N SER A 57 -12.13 -32.92 14.88
CA SER A 57 -12.56 -31.88 13.93
C SER A 57 -12.57 -32.44 12.50
N ALA A 58 -13.61 -32.10 11.74
CA ALA A 58 -13.71 -32.45 10.32
C ALA A 58 -12.48 -31.95 9.54
N ILE A 59 -12.02 -30.73 9.84
CA ILE A 59 -10.83 -30.13 9.21
C ILE A 59 -9.59 -30.98 9.48
N VAL A 60 -9.39 -31.44 10.72
CA VAL A 60 -8.26 -32.30 11.09
C VAL A 60 -8.30 -33.63 10.33
N ILE A 61 -9.47 -34.27 10.22
CA ILE A 61 -9.62 -35.54 9.47
C ILE A 61 -9.37 -35.36 7.97
N LEU A 62 -9.85 -34.26 7.41
CA LEU A 62 -9.60 -33.88 6.03
C LEU A 62 -8.09 -33.69 5.80
N LEU A 63 -7.40 -32.92 6.65
CA LEU A 63 -5.96 -32.72 6.56
C LEU A 63 -5.16 -34.03 6.76
N MET A 64 -5.58 -34.92 7.68
CA MET A 64 -4.98 -36.25 7.83
C MET A 64 -5.07 -37.05 6.53
N SER A 65 -6.20 -36.97 5.82
CA SER A 65 -6.39 -37.63 4.54
C SER A 65 -5.64 -36.93 3.40
N LEU A 66 -5.53 -35.59 3.46
CA LEU A 66 -4.81 -34.77 2.49
C LEU A 66 -3.31 -35.10 2.45
N VAL A 67 -2.68 -35.33 3.60
CA VAL A 67 -1.23 -35.61 3.68
C VAL A 67 -0.89 -37.11 3.65
N ASN A 68 -1.89 -37.98 3.55
CA ASN A 68 -1.69 -39.42 3.49
C ASN A 68 -1.52 -39.91 2.04
N ASP A 69 -0.32 -40.38 1.70
CA ASP A 69 0.01 -40.87 0.36
C ASP A 69 -0.73 -42.13 -0.08
N LYS A 70 -1.40 -42.84 0.85
CA LYS A 70 -2.25 -43.99 0.51
C LYS A 70 -3.63 -43.56 -0.02
N GLN A 71 -4.02 -42.30 0.15
CA GLN A 71 -5.32 -41.83 -0.31
C GLN A 71 -5.32 -41.57 -1.82
N PRO A 72 -6.43 -41.87 -2.52
CA PRO A 72 -6.56 -41.60 -3.95
C PRO A 72 -6.37 -40.11 -4.28
N PHE A 73 -5.70 -39.84 -5.40
CA PHE A 73 -5.40 -38.47 -5.86
C PHE A 73 -6.65 -37.59 -6.00
N THR A 74 -7.76 -38.14 -6.51
CA THR A 74 -9.05 -37.45 -6.66
C THR A 74 -9.67 -37.06 -5.31
N LEU A 75 -9.44 -37.86 -4.27
CA LEU A 75 -9.90 -37.54 -2.92
C LEU A 75 -9.04 -36.43 -2.32
N ARG A 76 -7.71 -36.52 -2.44
CA ARG A 76 -6.77 -35.51 -1.91
C ARG A 76 -7.00 -34.13 -2.54
N THR A 77 -7.25 -34.07 -3.85
CA THR A 77 -7.57 -32.82 -4.57
C THR A 77 -8.92 -32.24 -4.15
N ALA A 78 -9.97 -33.06 -4.01
CA ALA A 78 -11.26 -32.60 -3.49
C ALA A 78 -11.13 -32.04 -2.06
N ILE A 79 -10.33 -32.70 -1.21
CA ILE A 79 -10.06 -32.25 0.15
C ILE A 79 -9.33 -30.90 0.16
N LEU A 80 -8.26 -30.75 -0.64
CA LEU A 80 -7.55 -29.48 -0.74
C LEU A 80 -8.52 -28.37 -1.15
N TYR A 81 -9.30 -28.59 -2.21
CA TYR A 81 -10.26 -27.58 -2.67
C TYR A 81 -11.30 -27.20 -1.61
N CYS A 82 -11.78 -28.17 -0.83
CA CYS A 82 -12.68 -27.91 0.30
C CYS A 82 -12.00 -27.08 1.39
N PHE A 83 -10.73 -27.37 1.69
CA PHE A 83 -9.95 -26.61 2.65
C PHE A 83 -9.69 -25.17 2.17
N GLU A 84 -9.35 -24.97 0.90
CA GLU A 84 -9.22 -23.64 0.27
C GLU A 84 -10.54 -22.86 0.36
N CYS A 85 -11.67 -23.51 0.04
CA CYS A 85 -12.99 -22.90 0.12
C CYS A 85 -13.41 -22.56 1.56
N TYR A 86 -13.01 -23.38 2.53
CA TYR A 86 -13.19 -23.08 3.95
C TYR A 86 -12.47 -21.79 4.34
N LEU A 87 -11.22 -21.63 3.89
CA LEU A 87 -10.38 -20.47 4.25
C LEU A 87 -10.64 -19.21 3.41
N PHE A 88 -11.26 -19.34 2.24
CA PHE A 88 -11.48 -18.22 1.32
C PHE A 88 -12.29 -17.09 1.97
N ARG A 89 -11.64 -15.94 2.21
CA ARG A 89 -12.19 -14.76 2.91
C ARG A 89 -12.72 -15.07 4.32
N HIS A 90 -12.12 -16.04 5.00
CA HIS A 90 -12.49 -16.46 6.35
C HIS A 90 -11.32 -16.28 7.31
N GLU A 91 -11.10 -15.03 7.73
CA GLU A 91 -9.96 -14.65 8.58
C GLU A 91 -9.92 -15.42 9.92
N THR A 92 -11.08 -15.71 10.51
CA THR A 92 -11.19 -16.50 11.74
C THR A 92 -10.69 -17.93 11.53
N GLY A 93 -11.15 -18.61 10.49
CA GLY A 93 -10.70 -19.96 10.16
C GLY A 93 -9.21 -20.01 9.81
N GLN A 94 -8.70 -19.02 9.06
CA GLN A 94 -7.26 -18.87 8.82
C GLN A 94 -6.47 -18.76 10.13
N ALA A 95 -6.93 -17.89 11.04
CA ALA A 95 -6.27 -17.67 12.33
C ALA A 95 -6.29 -18.91 13.22
N GLU A 96 -7.39 -19.66 13.25
CA GLU A 96 -7.49 -20.92 13.99
C GLU A 96 -6.45 -21.93 13.52
N ILE A 97 -6.27 -22.09 12.20
CA ILE A 97 -5.26 -23.00 11.67
C ILE A 97 -3.85 -22.53 12.01
N VAL A 98 -3.52 -21.25 11.79
CA VAL A 98 -2.18 -20.71 12.07
C VAL A 98 -1.83 -20.79 13.57
N GLN A 99 -2.79 -20.53 14.45
CA GLN A 99 -2.57 -20.65 15.91
C GLN A 99 -2.20 -22.07 16.33
N THR A 100 -2.66 -23.11 15.61
CA THR A 100 -2.25 -24.49 15.91
C THR A 100 -0.78 -24.80 15.61
N LEU A 101 -0.08 -23.92 14.86
CA LEU A 101 1.37 -23.97 14.63
C LEU A 101 2.16 -23.26 15.75
N LEU A 102 1.48 -22.48 16.59
CA LEU A 102 2.04 -21.72 17.72
C LEU A 102 1.41 -22.20 19.03
N PRO A 103 1.62 -23.47 19.42
CA PRO A 103 0.98 -24.04 20.59
C PRO A 103 1.43 -23.30 21.86
N LYS A 104 0.48 -22.62 22.52
CA LYS A 104 0.69 -21.98 23.83
C LYS A 104 0.75 -23.00 24.96
N GLU A 105 0.11 -24.16 24.76
CA GLU A 105 0.06 -25.27 25.69
C GLU A 105 0.44 -26.58 24.98
N PRO A 106 1.09 -27.53 25.68
CA PRO A 106 1.42 -28.82 25.11
C PRO A 106 0.14 -29.60 24.77
N VAL A 107 0.03 -30.05 23.51
CA VAL A 107 -1.11 -30.84 23.03
C VAL A 107 -1.13 -32.19 23.75
N VAL A 108 -2.13 -32.38 24.62
CA VAL A 108 -2.24 -33.54 25.52
C VAL A 108 -2.62 -34.83 24.76
N SER A 109 -3.34 -34.73 23.64
CA SER A 109 -3.71 -35.87 22.79
C SER A 109 -4.22 -35.43 21.41
N GLY A 110 -3.98 -36.24 20.37
CA GLY A 110 -4.41 -35.97 18.98
C GLY A 110 -3.37 -35.19 18.15
N CYS A 111 -3.66 -35.02 16.86
CA CYS A 111 -2.84 -34.20 15.95
C CYS A 111 -3.58 -32.89 15.64
N THR A 112 -2.86 -31.77 15.65
CA THR A 112 -3.42 -30.47 15.24
C THR A 112 -3.31 -30.27 13.72
N SER A 113 -4.11 -29.35 13.17
CA SER A 113 -4.03 -28.95 11.76
C SER A 113 -2.61 -28.51 11.38
N GLY A 114 -1.98 -27.68 12.23
CA GLY A 114 -0.62 -27.21 12.03
C GLY A 114 0.41 -28.34 12.02
N GLN A 115 0.32 -29.30 12.94
CA GLN A 115 1.21 -30.48 12.94
C GLN A 115 1.07 -31.30 11.64
N LEU A 116 -0.16 -31.50 11.15
CA LEU A 116 -0.41 -32.23 9.91
C LEU A 116 0.18 -31.51 8.69
N LEU A 117 0.02 -30.20 8.61
CA LEU A 117 0.59 -29.38 7.53
C LEU A 117 2.13 -29.37 7.59
N CYS A 118 2.73 -29.22 8.77
CA CYS A 118 4.18 -29.34 8.94
C CYS A 118 4.71 -30.73 8.55
N ASN A 119 4.01 -31.80 8.94
CA ASN A 119 4.37 -33.16 8.54
C ASN A 119 4.26 -33.36 7.02
N GLY A 120 3.25 -32.77 6.38
CA GLY A 120 3.12 -32.77 4.92
C GLY A 120 4.26 -32.03 4.22
N LEU A 121 4.64 -30.85 4.72
CA LEU A 121 5.77 -30.06 4.22
C LEU A 121 7.12 -30.80 4.34
N LEU A 122 7.29 -31.58 5.40
CA LEU A 122 8.51 -32.34 5.67
C LEU A 122 8.48 -33.77 5.12
N SER A 123 7.44 -34.13 4.36
CA SER A 123 7.27 -35.45 3.75
C SER A 123 8.31 -35.71 2.65
N ASP A 124 8.65 -36.98 2.45
CA ASP A 124 9.43 -37.43 1.30
C ASP A 124 8.60 -37.44 -0.01
N SER A 125 7.26 -37.39 0.10
CA SER A 125 6.34 -37.35 -1.04
C SER A 125 6.20 -35.94 -1.59
N PRO A 126 6.62 -35.67 -2.84
CA PRO A 126 6.55 -34.33 -3.44
C PRO A 126 5.13 -33.78 -3.54
N LEU A 127 4.16 -34.67 -3.73
CA LEU A 127 2.75 -34.32 -3.79
C LEU A 127 2.22 -33.90 -2.42
N SER A 128 2.63 -34.58 -1.35
CA SER A 128 2.31 -34.17 0.04
C SER A 128 2.93 -32.82 0.39
N VAL A 129 4.17 -32.58 -0.03
CA VAL A 129 4.82 -31.27 0.12
C VAL A 129 4.04 -30.19 -0.62
N TRP A 130 3.63 -30.45 -1.86
CA TRP A 130 2.85 -29.50 -2.66
C TRP A 130 1.49 -29.19 -2.00
N PHE A 131 0.73 -30.21 -1.58
CA PHE A 131 -0.55 -30.02 -0.92
C PHE A 131 -0.42 -29.22 0.39
N ALA A 132 0.58 -29.53 1.21
CA ALA A 132 0.80 -28.83 2.47
C ALA A 132 1.25 -27.38 2.26
N ALA A 133 2.10 -27.13 1.26
CA ALA A 133 2.55 -25.79 0.93
C ALA A 133 1.40 -24.91 0.41
N VAL A 134 0.55 -25.43 -0.49
CA VAL A 134 -0.63 -24.72 -0.99
C VAL A 134 -1.65 -24.50 0.14
N ALA A 135 -1.91 -25.51 0.97
CA ALA A 135 -2.80 -25.35 2.12
C ALA A 135 -2.32 -24.24 3.08
N LEU A 136 -1.03 -24.18 3.40
CA LEU A 136 -0.45 -23.11 4.22
C LEU A 136 -0.48 -21.74 3.53
N MET A 137 -0.35 -21.71 2.21
CA MET A 137 -0.48 -20.49 1.44
C MET A 137 -1.88 -19.88 1.63
N HIS A 138 -2.93 -20.70 1.54
CA HIS A 138 -4.31 -20.28 1.77
C HIS A 138 -4.61 -19.89 3.23
N CYS A 139 -3.85 -20.41 4.20
CA CYS A 139 -3.93 -19.96 5.61
C CYS A 139 -3.47 -18.52 5.84
N THR A 140 -2.71 -17.93 4.93
CA THR A 140 -2.16 -16.57 5.07
C THR A 140 -2.53 -15.63 3.92
N LEU A 141 -3.36 -16.11 2.99
CA LEU A 141 -3.80 -15.35 1.82
C LEU A 141 -4.54 -14.09 2.27
N GLU A 142 -4.13 -12.94 1.73
CA GLU A 142 -4.68 -11.61 2.05
C GLU A 142 -4.68 -11.25 3.56
N ASN A 143 -3.84 -11.92 4.38
CA ASN A 143 -3.82 -11.71 5.82
C ASN A 143 -2.40 -11.37 6.35
N PRO A 144 -2.00 -10.08 6.37
CA PRO A 144 -0.68 -9.64 6.83
C PRO A 144 -0.37 -10.04 8.28
N ALA A 145 -1.36 -10.00 9.17
CA ALA A 145 -1.18 -10.36 10.57
C ALA A 145 -0.78 -11.83 10.74
N LEU A 146 -1.42 -12.74 9.98
CA LEU A 146 -1.07 -14.16 10.02
C LEU A 146 0.26 -14.47 9.35
N LYS A 147 0.65 -13.72 8.32
CA LYS A 147 2.01 -13.82 7.74
C LYS A 147 3.07 -13.55 8.80
N GLU A 148 2.88 -12.55 9.65
CA GLU A 148 3.80 -12.26 10.76
C GLU A 148 3.78 -13.32 11.85
N GLN A 149 2.60 -13.85 12.20
CA GLN A 149 2.52 -14.95 13.16
C GLN A 149 3.23 -16.20 12.65
N LEU A 150 3.07 -16.52 11.36
CA LEU A 150 3.71 -17.67 10.75
C LEU A 150 5.24 -17.58 10.80
N LEU A 151 5.83 -16.37 10.80
CA LEU A 151 7.29 -16.17 10.94
C LEU A 151 7.82 -16.61 12.31
N GLN A 152 6.95 -16.66 13.33
CA GLN A 152 7.30 -17.08 14.69
C GLN A 152 7.38 -18.61 14.80
N VAL A 153 6.86 -19.34 13.82
CA VAL A 153 6.86 -20.81 13.83
C VAL A 153 8.29 -21.33 13.64
N SER A 154 8.75 -22.09 14.62
CA SER A 154 10.07 -22.72 14.62
C SER A 154 9.95 -24.23 14.71
N LEU A 155 10.73 -24.93 13.91
CA LEU A 155 10.79 -26.38 13.82
C LEU A 155 12.05 -26.88 14.51
N ALA A 156 11.93 -27.98 15.25
CA ALA A 156 13.06 -28.72 15.82
C ALA A 156 13.22 -30.03 15.04
N PRO A 157 14.02 -30.06 13.95
CA PRO A 157 14.08 -31.23 13.08
C PRO A 157 14.65 -32.47 13.78
N ASN A 158 15.50 -32.30 14.79
CA ASN A 158 15.98 -33.34 15.70
C ASN A 158 16.10 -32.79 17.13
N LEU A 159 16.08 -33.66 18.14
CA LEU A 159 16.24 -33.30 19.57
C LEU A 159 17.52 -32.49 19.87
N ASN A 160 18.56 -32.62 19.02
CA ASN A 160 19.87 -31.99 19.20
C ASN A 160 20.21 -30.94 18.14
N SER A 161 19.31 -30.66 17.19
CA SER A 161 19.56 -29.64 16.16
C SER A 161 19.06 -28.27 16.61
N PRO A 162 19.72 -27.16 16.20
CA PRO A 162 19.18 -25.84 16.43
C PRO A 162 17.78 -25.70 15.81
N GLN A 163 16.92 -24.94 16.46
CA GLN A 163 15.61 -24.60 15.91
C GLN A 163 15.80 -23.81 14.61
N ILE A 164 15.01 -24.17 13.59
CA ILE A 164 15.00 -23.48 12.30
C ILE A 164 13.60 -22.91 12.09
N SER A 165 13.50 -21.65 11.67
CA SER A 165 12.19 -21.07 11.34
C SER A 165 11.54 -21.85 10.18
N LEU A 166 10.21 -21.87 10.15
CA LEU A 166 9.46 -22.54 9.08
C LEU A 166 9.83 -22.00 7.69
N LEU A 167 10.01 -20.67 7.58
CA LEU A 167 10.43 -20.01 6.34
C LEU A 167 11.81 -20.50 5.86
N ASN A 168 12.79 -20.56 6.77
CA ASN A 168 14.13 -21.04 6.45
C ASN A 168 14.12 -22.52 6.09
N GLN A 169 13.30 -23.31 6.79
CA GLN A 169 13.12 -24.72 6.45
C GLN A 169 12.54 -24.90 5.04
N CYS A 170 11.59 -24.07 4.61
CA CYS A 170 11.08 -24.09 3.23
C CYS A 170 12.21 -23.84 2.22
N MET A 171 13.10 -22.87 2.49
CA MET A 171 14.27 -22.63 1.64
C MET A 171 15.24 -23.80 1.62
N VAL A 172 15.52 -24.42 2.76
CA VAL A 172 16.36 -25.63 2.83
C VAL A 172 15.75 -26.75 1.98
N LEU A 173 14.42 -26.96 2.04
CA LEU A 173 13.74 -27.98 1.23
C LEU A 173 13.80 -27.69 -0.28
N ILE A 174 13.67 -26.43 -0.69
CA ILE A 174 13.83 -26.01 -2.10
C ILE A 174 15.26 -26.29 -2.59
N GLN A 175 16.25 -26.00 -1.74
CA GLN A 175 17.68 -26.15 -2.05
C GLN A 175 18.19 -27.60 -1.99
N LYS A 176 17.48 -28.52 -1.32
CA LYS A 176 17.83 -29.95 -1.34
C LYS A 176 17.92 -30.45 -2.79
N GLY A 177 18.92 -31.30 -3.04
CA GLY A 177 19.41 -31.68 -4.37
C GLY A 177 18.38 -32.26 -5.35
N SER A 178 18.85 -32.61 -6.55
CA SER A 178 18.07 -33.00 -7.74
C SER A 178 17.07 -34.15 -7.58
N ASN A 179 17.04 -34.83 -6.43
CA ASN A 179 16.10 -35.92 -6.13
C ASN A 179 14.78 -35.44 -5.49
N SER A 180 14.64 -34.17 -5.08
CA SER A 180 13.32 -33.62 -4.72
C SER A 180 12.60 -33.19 -5.99
N VAL A 181 11.51 -33.89 -6.29
CA VAL A 181 10.72 -33.71 -7.52
C VAL A 181 10.21 -32.26 -7.60
N VAL A 182 10.38 -31.67 -8.78
CA VAL A 182 10.08 -30.26 -9.11
C VAL A 182 8.73 -29.77 -8.58
N GLN A 183 7.70 -30.63 -8.58
CA GLN A 183 6.38 -30.34 -8.02
C GLN A 183 6.43 -29.81 -6.56
N GLY A 184 7.13 -30.49 -5.66
CA GLY A 184 7.21 -30.06 -4.26
C GLY A 184 7.89 -28.69 -4.12
N LYS A 185 8.92 -28.43 -4.94
CA LYS A 185 9.62 -27.14 -4.98
C LYS A 185 8.71 -26.02 -5.47
N ILE A 186 7.92 -26.28 -6.52
CA ILE A 186 6.94 -25.33 -7.02
C ILE A 186 5.94 -24.96 -5.91
N GLY A 187 5.40 -25.94 -5.17
CA GLY A 187 4.50 -25.69 -4.06
C GLY A 187 5.12 -24.78 -2.98
N LEU A 188 6.34 -25.09 -2.55
CA LEU A 188 7.08 -24.28 -1.58
C LEU A 188 7.38 -22.86 -2.09
N LEU A 189 7.73 -22.71 -3.37
CA LEU A 189 7.98 -21.41 -3.98
C LEU A 189 6.70 -20.57 -4.08
N MET A 190 5.55 -21.18 -4.40
CA MET A 190 4.26 -20.48 -4.38
C MET A 190 3.91 -19.98 -2.97
N LEU A 191 4.10 -20.83 -1.96
CA LEU A 191 3.95 -20.45 -0.55
C LEU A 191 4.83 -19.24 -0.20
N LEU A 192 6.12 -19.29 -0.54
CA LEU A 192 7.04 -18.18 -0.25
C LEU A 192 6.64 -16.88 -0.97
N CYS A 193 6.26 -16.94 -2.25
CA CYS A 193 5.82 -15.76 -2.99
C CYS A 193 4.59 -15.12 -2.34
N SER A 194 3.58 -15.92 -2.00
CA SER A 194 2.38 -15.42 -1.33
C SER A 194 2.68 -14.85 0.06
N TRP A 195 3.53 -15.53 0.83
CA TRP A 195 3.90 -15.12 2.18
C TRP A 195 4.69 -13.80 2.18
N LEU A 196 5.63 -13.62 1.26
CA LEU A 196 6.43 -12.40 1.17
C LEU A 196 5.68 -11.21 0.54
N SER A 197 4.68 -11.45 -0.29
CA SER A 197 3.87 -10.38 -0.87
C SER A 197 3.23 -9.53 0.22
N HIS A 198 3.38 -8.20 0.15
CA HIS A 198 2.89 -7.26 1.16
C HIS A 198 3.38 -7.53 2.59
N SER A 199 4.56 -8.13 2.78
CA SER A 199 5.14 -8.36 4.10
C SER A 199 6.65 -8.09 4.13
N THR A 200 7.05 -6.90 4.59
CA THR A 200 8.47 -6.50 4.64
C THR A 200 9.28 -7.37 5.61
N LYS A 201 8.69 -7.75 6.75
CA LYS A 201 9.32 -8.66 7.72
C LYS A 201 9.61 -10.05 7.14
N ALA A 202 8.71 -10.58 6.30
CA ALA A 202 8.94 -11.87 5.63
C ALA A 202 10.03 -11.75 4.55
N VAL A 203 10.09 -10.62 3.84
CA VAL A 203 11.18 -10.32 2.89
C VAL A 203 12.51 -10.27 3.63
N ASP A 204 12.62 -9.50 4.71
CA ASP A 204 13.84 -9.37 5.52
C ASP A 204 14.30 -10.74 6.07
N ALA A 205 13.37 -11.55 6.56
CA ALA A 205 13.66 -12.91 7.03
C ALA A 205 14.24 -13.81 5.92
N LEU A 206 13.73 -13.73 4.69
CA LEU A 206 14.22 -14.54 3.56
C LEU A 206 15.60 -14.08 3.06
N ILE A 207 15.78 -12.77 2.86
CA ILE A 207 17.03 -12.22 2.31
C ILE A 207 18.18 -12.31 3.32
N SER A 208 17.87 -12.26 4.61
CA SER A 208 18.85 -12.45 5.69
C SER A 208 19.31 -13.91 5.82
N HIS A 209 18.56 -14.87 5.29
CA HIS A 209 18.98 -16.28 5.32
C HIS A 209 20.14 -16.51 4.33
N PRO A 210 21.28 -17.08 4.79
CA PRO A 210 22.43 -17.34 3.94
C PRO A 210 22.06 -18.19 2.73
N SER A 211 22.64 -17.88 1.56
CA SER A 211 22.42 -18.59 0.29
C SER A 211 21.05 -18.43 -0.37
N SER A 212 20.03 -17.83 0.28
CA SER A 212 18.70 -17.68 -0.32
C SER A 212 18.75 -16.87 -1.61
N VAL A 213 19.29 -15.65 -1.54
CA VAL A 213 19.43 -14.77 -2.71
C VAL A 213 20.34 -15.40 -3.76
N SER A 214 21.51 -15.94 -3.35
CA SER A 214 22.44 -16.60 -4.27
C SER A 214 21.82 -17.78 -5.02
N TYR A 215 21.00 -18.59 -4.33
CA TYR A 215 20.27 -19.70 -4.93
C TYR A 215 19.27 -19.20 -5.96
N LEU A 216 18.46 -18.20 -5.62
CA LEU A 216 17.45 -17.66 -6.53
C LEU A 216 18.11 -17.06 -7.79
N ILE A 217 19.18 -16.28 -7.63
CA ILE A 217 19.95 -15.74 -8.76
C ILE A 217 20.49 -16.87 -9.63
N ALA A 218 21.10 -17.90 -9.03
CA ALA A 218 21.63 -19.04 -9.77
C ALA A 218 20.54 -19.81 -10.54
N GLN A 219 19.35 -19.99 -9.96
CA GLN A 219 18.24 -20.65 -10.64
C GLN A 219 17.73 -19.86 -11.84
N VAL A 220 17.58 -18.54 -11.69
CA VAL A 220 17.10 -17.67 -12.78
C VAL A 220 18.15 -17.55 -13.90
N SER A 221 19.44 -17.49 -13.55
CA SER A 221 20.55 -17.47 -14.51
C SER A 221 20.75 -18.80 -15.25
N ALA A 222 20.29 -19.93 -14.70
CA ALA A 222 20.56 -21.24 -15.29
C ALA A 222 19.73 -21.51 -16.56
N ASN A 223 20.34 -22.15 -17.55
CA ASN A 223 19.67 -22.64 -18.77
C ASN A 223 18.67 -23.75 -18.43
N GLU A 224 17.52 -23.77 -19.10
CA GLU A 224 16.47 -24.79 -18.92
C GLU A 224 16.86 -26.13 -19.55
N GLN A 225 16.59 -27.21 -18.82
CA GLN A 225 16.73 -28.57 -19.35
C GLN A 225 15.37 -29.25 -19.56
N HIS A 226 14.35 -28.87 -18.76
CA HIS A 226 13.00 -29.44 -18.78
C HIS A 226 11.89 -28.39 -18.65
N ASP A 227 10.68 -28.69 -19.12
CA ASP A 227 9.52 -27.78 -19.08
C ASP A 227 9.09 -27.43 -17.64
N ASP A 228 9.09 -28.39 -16.72
CA ASP A 228 8.71 -28.09 -15.32
C ASP A 228 9.75 -27.18 -14.61
N GLU A 229 11.02 -27.26 -15.01
CA GLU A 229 12.06 -26.34 -14.52
C GLU A 229 11.82 -24.91 -15.00
N TYR A 230 11.18 -24.75 -16.16
CA TYR A 230 10.82 -23.44 -16.69
C TYR A 230 9.86 -22.72 -15.73
N LEU A 231 8.81 -23.42 -15.26
CA LEU A 231 7.89 -22.90 -14.25
C LEU A 231 8.61 -22.54 -12.95
N MET A 232 9.42 -23.45 -12.43
CA MET A 232 10.18 -23.23 -11.19
C MET A 232 11.05 -21.97 -11.29
N LYS A 233 11.77 -21.78 -12.41
CA LYS A 233 12.62 -20.60 -12.63
C LYS A 233 11.82 -19.31 -12.77
N GLY A 234 10.65 -19.35 -13.41
CA GLY A 234 9.72 -18.23 -13.45
C GLY A 234 9.25 -17.80 -12.06
N ILE A 235 8.96 -18.76 -11.18
CA ILE A 235 8.59 -18.48 -9.78
C ILE A 235 9.79 -17.97 -8.98
N CYS A 236 11.01 -18.49 -9.19
CA CYS A 236 12.22 -17.92 -8.59
C CYS A 236 12.45 -16.47 -9.02
N ALA A 237 12.19 -16.14 -10.29
CA ALA A 237 12.26 -14.77 -10.79
C ALA A 237 11.23 -13.89 -10.09
N LEU A 238 9.97 -14.36 -10.00
CA LEU A 238 8.90 -13.68 -9.27
C LEU A 238 9.30 -13.43 -7.81
N LEU A 239 9.84 -14.43 -7.12
CA LEU A 239 10.23 -14.34 -5.71
C LEU A 239 11.30 -13.27 -5.48
N ILE A 240 12.34 -13.19 -6.32
CA ILE A 240 13.32 -12.08 -6.24
C ILE A 240 12.65 -10.74 -6.51
N GLY A 241 11.72 -10.68 -7.48
CA GLY A 241 10.95 -9.47 -7.78
C GLY A 241 10.11 -9.00 -6.58
N ILE A 242 9.47 -9.92 -5.88
CA ILE A 242 8.73 -9.67 -4.62
C ILE A 242 9.68 -9.15 -3.54
N CYS A 243 10.87 -9.76 -3.39
CA CYS A 243 11.91 -9.28 -2.48
C CYS A 243 12.46 -7.90 -2.82
N ILE A 244 12.23 -7.37 -4.03
CA ILE A 244 12.56 -5.99 -4.40
C ILE A 244 11.37 -5.07 -4.13
N LEU A 245 10.15 -5.48 -4.50
CA LEU A 245 8.94 -4.68 -4.36
C LEU A 245 8.55 -4.39 -2.90
N TYR A 246 8.72 -5.38 -2.01
CA TYR A 246 8.29 -5.30 -0.61
C TYR A 246 9.48 -5.22 0.37
N ASN A 247 10.63 -4.74 -0.10
CA ASN A 247 11.78 -4.49 0.75
C ASN A 247 11.70 -3.07 1.34
N ASP A 248 11.93 -2.96 2.65
CA ASP A 248 11.99 -1.71 3.39
C ASP A 248 13.43 -1.19 3.59
N ASP A 249 14.41 -1.82 2.93
CA ASP A 249 15.84 -1.48 2.96
C ASP A 249 16.47 -1.55 4.37
N THR A 250 15.88 -2.33 5.29
CA THR A 250 16.44 -2.60 6.63
C THR A 250 17.79 -3.31 6.55
N ASN A 251 17.91 -4.26 5.62
CA ASN A 251 19.14 -5.01 5.36
C ASN A 251 19.98 -4.28 4.30
N VAL A 252 21.08 -3.65 4.72
CA VAL A 252 21.96 -2.87 3.84
C VAL A 252 22.62 -3.72 2.76
N ASP A 253 23.00 -4.97 3.08
CA ASP A 253 23.66 -5.87 2.12
C ASP A 253 22.70 -6.27 0.99
N TYR A 254 21.40 -6.37 1.30
CA TYR A 254 20.34 -6.74 0.37
C TYR A 254 19.28 -5.65 0.20
N SER A 255 19.72 -4.39 0.10
CA SER A 255 18.85 -3.29 -0.29
C SER A 255 18.24 -3.52 -1.68
N ARG A 256 17.13 -2.84 -1.99
CA ARG A 256 16.48 -2.89 -3.31
C ARG A 256 17.45 -2.62 -4.44
N GLU A 257 18.29 -1.61 -4.28
CA GLU A 257 19.31 -1.25 -5.26
C GLU A 257 20.33 -2.39 -5.45
N ASN A 258 20.80 -3.00 -4.35
CA ASN A 258 21.75 -4.11 -4.42
C ASN A 258 21.14 -5.35 -5.06
N LEU A 259 19.89 -5.68 -4.74
CA LEU A 259 19.15 -6.77 -5.38
C LEU A 259 18.94 -6.51 -6.89
N CYS A 260 18.57 -5.29 -7.28
CA CYS A 260 18.45 -4.92 -8.69
C CYS A 260 19.80 -5.03 -9.42
N LYS A 261 20.89 -4.55 -8.81
CA LYS A 261 22.25 -4.70 -9.33
C LYS A 261 22.63 -6.17 -9.53
N LEU A 262 22.24 -7.06 -8.62
CA LEU A 262 22.48 -8.51 -8.78
C LEU A 262 21.76 -9.05 -10.01
N ILE A 263 20.51 -8.67 -10.25
CA ILE A 263 19.77 -9.08 -11.46
C ILE A 263 20.47 -8.55 -12.71
N VAL A 264 20.74 -7.26 -12.78
CA VAL A 264 21.37 -6.62 -13.96
C VAL A 264 22.73 -7.26 -14.26
N ASN A 265 23.56 -7.47 -13.25
CA ASN A 265 24.94 -7.93 -13.44
C ASN A 265 25.08 -9.44 -13.65
N ARG A 266 24.17 -10.27 -13.10
CA ARG A 266 24.29 -11.74 -13.13
C ARG A 266 23.32 -12.43 -14.08
N ILE A 267 22.18 -11.81 -14.38
CA ILE A 267 21.13 -12.38 -15.22
C ILE A 267 20.97 -11.55 -16.50
N GLY A 268 20.97 -10.23 -16.37
CA GLY A 268 20.58 -9.29 -17.42
C GLY A 268 19.07 -9.04 -17.41
N VAL A 269 18.68 -7.78 -17.64
CA VAL A 269 17.27 -7.33 -17.57
C VAL A 269 16.39 -8.08 -18.56
N GLU A 270 16.82 -8.18 -19.82
CA GLU A 270 16.06 -8.87 -20.87
C GLU A 270 15.84 -10.35 -20.54
N THR A 271 16.89 -11.05 -20.09
CA THR A 271 16.81 -12.46 -19.68
C THR A 271 15.86 -12.63 -18.51
N TYR A 272 15.95 -11.77 -17.49
CA TYR A 272 15.07 -11.82 -16.33
C TYR A 272 13.61 -11.63 -16.74
N VAL A 273 13.30 -10.59 -17.52
CA VAL A 273 11.94 -10.30 -18.01
C VAL A 273 11.42 -11.44 -18.87
N ALA A 274 12.25 -12.01 -19.75
CA ALA A 274 11.86 -13.15 -20.57
C ALA A 274 11.49 -14.39 -19.74
N LYS A 275 12.25 -14.70 -18.68
CA LYS A 275 11.96 -15.80 -17.73
C LYS A 275 10.69 -15.57 -16.93
N LEU A 276 10.44 -14.33 -16.52
CA LEU A 276 9.22 -13.98 -15.82
C LEU A 276 8.01 -14.10 -16.77
N SER A 277 8.06 -13.47 -17.95
CA SER A 277 6.91 -13.40 -18.85
C SER A 277 6.57 -14.67 -19.61
N LYS A 278 7.48 -15.64 -19.74
CA LYS A 278 7.11 -16.95 -20.31
C LYS A 278 6.44 -17.85 -19.25
N PHE A 279 6.43 -17.49 -17.95
CA PHE A 279 5.65 -18.19 -16.90
C PHE A 279 4.14 -18.17 -17.20
N SER A 280 3.57 -17.00 -17.47
CA SER A 280 2.14 -16.83 -17.79
C SER A 280 1.74 -17.45 -19.14
N ARG A 281 2.72 -17.78 -20.00
CA ARG A 281 2.51 -18.45 -21.29
C ARG A 281 2.50 -19.98 -21.19
N HIS A 282 2.82 -20.52 -20.01
CA HIS A 282 2.86 -21.97 -19.81
C HIS A 282 1.45 -22.58 -19.81
N GLU A 283 1.28 -23.78 -20.35
CA GLU A 283 -0.02 -24.47 -20.42
C GLU A 283 -0.65 -24.63 -19.02
N MET A 284 0.17 -25.03 -18.05
CA MET A 284 -0.24 -25.20 -16.66
C MET A 284 -0.74 -23.92 -16.00
N TYR A 285 -0.24 -22.74 -16.41
CA TYR A 285 -0.76 -21.46 -15.94
C TYR A 285 -2.17 -21.22 -16.47
N SER A 286 -2.38 -21.46 -17.78
CA SER A 286 -3.70 -21.30 -18.41
C SER A 286 -4.75 -22.25 -17.81
N LEU A 287 -4.34 -23.47 -17.43
CA LEU A 287 -5.21 -24.44 -16.76
C LEU A 287 -5.57 -24.00 -15.33
N ALA A 288 -4.58 -23.58 -14.54
CA ALA A 288 -4.78 -23.18 -13.15
C ALA A 288 -5.53 -21.85 -13.01
N ALA A 289 -5.24 -20.86 -13.85
CA ALA A 289 -5.86 -19.53 -13.80
C ALA A 289 -7.33 -19.49 -14.26
N LYS A 290 -7.87 -20.59 -14.78
CA LYS A 290 -9.23 -20.62 -15.34
C LYS A 290 -10.32 -20.57 -14.27
N GLN A 291 -10.13 -21.28 -13.16
CA GLN A 291 -11.12 -21.39 -12.09
C GLN A 291 -10.49 -21.91 -10.80
N PRO A 292 -11.06 -21.58 -9.62
CA PRO A 292 -10.56 -22.07 -8.33
C PRO A 292 -10.61 -23.60 -8.18
N SER A 293 -11.61 -24.27 -8.78
CA SER A 293 -11.77 -25.72 -8.60
C SER A 293 -10.66 -26.52 -9.27
N ILE A 294 -10.00 -27.39 -8.51
CA ILE A 294 -8.94 -28.28 -9.01
C ILE A 294 -9.53 -29.33 -9.95
N LYS A 295 -9.13 -29.31 -11.24
CA LYS A 295 -9.55 -30.27 -12.27
C LYS A 295 -8.48 -31.25 -12.72
N ALA A 296 -7.30 -31.21 -12.09
CA ALA A 296 -6.21 -32.14 -12.40
C ALA A 296 -6.69 -33.59 -12.21
N THR A 297 -6.43 -34.43 -13.21
CA THR A 297 -6.75 -35.86 -13.16
C THR A 297 -5.53 -36.71 -12.82
N LYS A 298 -4.34 -36.16 -13.08
CA LYS A 298 -3.04 -36.78 -12.79
C LYS A 298 -2.19 -35.85 -11.96
N TYR A 299 -1.28 -36.44 -11.17
CA TYR A 299 -0.35 -35.67 -10.32
C TYR A 299 0.51 -34.68 -11.10
N ARG A 300 0.88 -34.97 -12.36
CA ARG A 300 1.69 -34.07 -13.20
C ARG A 300 0.95 -32.82 -13.67
N GLU A 301 -0.39 -32.86 -13.68
CA GLU A 301 -1.25 -31.74 -14.06
C GLU A 301 -1.46 -30.74 -12.90
N LEU A 302 -0.97 -31.07 -11.70
CA LEU A 302 -1.16 -30.27 -10.49
C LEU A 302 0.15 -29.59 -10.08
N LEU A 303 0.50 -28.51 -10.77
CA LEU A 303 1.72 -27.73 -10.46
C LEU A 303 1.40 -26.36 -9.87
N LEU A 304 0.36 -25.68 -10.36
CA LEU A 304 0.02 -24.31 -9.96
C LEU A 304 -1.34 -24.25 -9.29
N ASP A 305 -1.46 -23.35 -8.33
CA ASP A 305 -2.69 -22.98 -7.64
C ASP A 305 -3.36 -21.76 -8.31
N TYR A 306 -4.69 -21.66 -8.20
CA TYR A 306 -5.47 -20.58 -8.78
C TYR A 306 -5.15 -19.20 -8.16
N GLU A 307 -5.15 -19.08 -6.83
CA GLU A 307 -4.91 -17.82 -6.13
C GLU A 307 -3.45 -17.36 -6.32
N PHE A 308 -2.52 -18.30 -6.45
CA PHE A 308 -1.15 -17.98 -6.86
C PHE A 308 -1.09 -17.39 -8.29
N CYS A 309 -1.89 -17.88 -9.23
CA CYS A 309 -1.92 -17.34 -10.58
C CYS A 309 -2.46 -15.90 -10.62
N GLU A 310 -3.43 -15.57 -9.77
CA GLU A 310 -3.94 -14.20 -9.59
C GLU A 310 -2.88 -13.29 -8.94
N LEU A 311 -2.15 -13.79 -7.94
CA LEU A 311 -0.99 -13.09 -7.37
C LEU A 311 0.06 -12.77 -8.43
N PHE A 312 0.43 -13.75 -9.25
CA PHE A 312 1.40 -13.55 -10.33
C PHE A 312 0.94 -12.45 -11.30
N LYS A 313 -0.33 -12.51 -11.72
CA LYS A 313 -0.94 -11.55 -12.65
C LYS A 313 -0.93 -10.13 -12.12
N ALA A 314 -1.15 -9.96 -10.81
CA ALA A 314 -1.11 -8.66 -10.15
C ALA A 314 0.32 -8.07 -10.10
N LEU A 315 1.33 -8.91 -9.92
CA LEU A 315 2.71 -8.46 -9.66
C LEU A 315 3.61 -8.41 -10.89
N GLU A 316 3.33 -9.19 -11.94
CA GLU A 316 4.21 -9.30 -13.13
C GLU A 316 4.57 -7.93 -13.70
N ALA A 317 3.56 -7.12 -14.03
CA ALA A 317 3.77 -5.81 -14.65
C ALA A 317 4.54 -4.84 -13.73
N LEU A 318 4.28 -4.88 -12.42
CA LEU A 318 4.95 -4.05 -11.42
C LEU A 318 6.45 -4.40 -11.33
N ILE A 319 6.77 -5.69 -11.28
CA ILE A 319 8.14 -6.20 -11.22
C ILE A 319 8.89 -5.86 -12.52
N VAL A 320 8.28 -6.13 -13.69
CA VAL A 320 8.90 -5.83 -15.00
C VAL A 320 9.23 -4.34 -15.10
N LYS A 321 8.27 -3.46 -14.76
CA LYS A 321 8.48 -2.01 -14.78
C LYS A 321 9.61 -1.58 -13.84
N THR A 322 9.68 -2.18 -12.66
CA THR A 322 10.70 -1.86 -11.64
C THR A 322 12.11 -2.18 -12.14
N ILE A 323 12.30 -3.38 -12.67
CA ILE A 323 13.63 -3.88 -13.08
C ILE A 323 14.09 -3.23 -14.39
N THR A 324 13.18 -2.98 -15.33
CA THR A 324 13.48 -2.25 -16.58
C THR A 324 13.88 -0.80 -16.31
N SER A 325 13.11 -0.08 -15.48
CA SER A 325 13.43 1.31 -15.12
C SER A 325 14.80 1.43 -14.42
N PHE A 326 15.15 0.45 -13.59
CA PHE A 326 16.47 0.39 -12.97
C PHE A 326 17.58 0.12 -14.00
N GLY A 327 17.35 -0.82 -14.92
CA GLY A 327 18.29 -1.16 -16.00
C GLY A 327 18.62 0.01 -16.93
N ASP A 328 17.63 0.86 -17.21
CA ASP A 328 17.78 2.04 -18.07
C ASP A 328 18.49 3.23 -17.39
N GLY A 329 18.89 3.09 -16.12
CA GLY A 329 19.54 4.15 -15.34
C GLY A 329 18.59 5.28 -14.93
N THR A 330 17.28 5.12 -15.17
CA THR A 330 16.25 6.01 -14.63
C THR A 330 16.08 5.72 -13.15
N ASN A 331 16.92 6.34 -12.31
CA ASN A 331 16.95 6.19 -10.84
C ASN A 331 15.67 6.63 -10.10
N ASN A 332 14.52 6.69 -10.77
CA ASN A 332 13.21 6.89 -10.13
C ASN A 332 12.69 5.56 -9.56
N LEU A 333 13.40 5.01 -8.57
CA LEU A 333 12.87 3.99 -7.65
C LEU A 333 11.88 4.65 -6.66
N ASN A 334 10.94 5.49 -7.15
CA ASN A 334 9.80 5.99 -6.38
C ASN A 334 8.78 4.85 -6.15
N LEU A 335 9.28 3.76 -5.56
CA LEU A 335 8.65 2.45 -5.37
C LEU A 335 7.69 2.43 -4.19
N SER A 336 7.80 3.41 -3.27
CA SER A 336 6.99 3.46 -2.06
C SER A 336 5.50 3.66 -2.31
N GLU A 337 5.09 4.10 -3.51
CA GLU A 337 3.67 4.28 -3.86
C GLU A 337 3.02 3.06 -4.51
N MET A 338 3.80 2.17 -5.12
CA MET A 338 3.31 1.01 -5.90
C MET A 338 3.23 -0.29 -5.09
N SER A 339 3.75 -0.29 -3.86
CA SER A 339 3.81 -1.42 -2.92
C SER A 339 2.73 -1.36 -1.83
N LEU A 340 2.04 -0.21 -1.72
CA LEU A 340 0.98 0.05 -0.77
C LEU A 340 -0.33 -0.62 -1.22
N SER A 341 -1.13 -1.11 -0.27
CA SER A 341 -2.52 -1.49 -0.55
C SER A 341 -3.30 -0.29 -1.15
N GLU A 342 -4.39 -0.54 -1.88
CA GLU A 342 -5.21 0.55 -2.45
C GLU A 342 -5.63 1.59 -1.39
N GLN A 343 -5.86 1.14 -0.16
CA GLN A 343 -6.23 1.99 0.97
C GLN A 343 -5.07 2.88 1.44
N GLU A 344 -3.86 2.32 1.53
CA GLU A 344 -2.65 3.05 1.92
C GLU A 344 -2.20 4.01 0.82
N SER A 345 -2.34 3.65 -0.45
CA SER A 345 -2.05 4.52 -1.60
C SER A 345 -3.01 5.72 -1.66
N ALA A 346 -4.31 5.50 -1.41
CA ALA A 346 -5.29 6.56 -1.32
C ALA A 346 -5.01 7.51 -0.14
N LEU A 347 -4.58 6.97 1.00
CA LEU A 347 -4.20 7.76 2.17
C LEU A 347 -2.93 8.58 1.92
N LEU A 348 -1.92 7.99 1.27
CA LEU A 348 -0.69 8.68 0.91
C LEU A 348 -0.95 9.83 -0.07
N CYS A 349 -1.85 9.64 -1.04
CA CYS A 349 -2.27 10.70 -1.97
C CYS A 349 -2.90 11.89 -1.23
N LYS A 350 -3.76 11.62 -0.23
CA LYS A 350 -4.33 12.66 0.63
C LYS A 350 -3.24 13.43 1.38
N TYR A 351 -2.27 12.73 1.98
CA TYR A 351 -1.15 13.39 2.67
C TYR A 351 -0.29 14.23 1.71
N LYS A 352 0.02 13.74 0.51
CA LYS A 352 0.78 14.50 -0.49
C LYS A 352 0.08 15.77 -0.93
N ASN A 353 -1.25 15.72 -1.10
CA ASN A 353 -2.02 16.91 -1.46
C ASN A 353 -2.02 17.94 -0.33
N ILE A 354 -2.17 17.50 0.92
CA ILE A 354 -2.07 18.39 2.09
C ILE A 354 -0.68 19.04 2.16
N ILE A 355 0.40 18.28 1.97
CA ILE A 355 1.77 18.82 2.00
C ILE A 355 1.97 19.86 0.88
N ARG A 356 1.50 19.58 -0.34
CA ARG A 356 1.59 20.56 -1.45
C ARG A 356 0.82 21.84 -1.16
N GLU A 357 -0.36 21.72 -0.57
CA GLU A 357 -1.17 22.87 -0.20
C GLU A 357 -0.51 23.68 0.93
N GLN A 358 0.06 23.01 1.92
CA GLN A 358 0.86 23.63 2.98
C GLN A 358 2.11 24.32 2.42
N ASP A 359 2.83 23.70 1.49
CA ASP A 359 4.00 24.30 0.84
C ASP A 359 3.61 25.53 0.02
N MET A 360 2.46 25.49 -0.67
CA MET A 360 1.94 26.64 -1.42
C MET A 360 1.58 27.81 -0.50
N GLN A 361 0.90 27.53 0.61
CA GLN A 361 0.57 28.53 1.63
C GLN A 361 1.83 29.10 2.29
N MET A 362 2.82 28.25 2.59
CA MET A 362 4.09 28.67 3.16
C MET A 362 4.86 29.59 2.18
N MET A 363 4.83 29.29 0.89
CA MET A 363 5.42 30.14 -0.15
C MET A 363 4.71 31.49 -0.26
N GLN A 364 3.38 31.51 -0.25
CA GLN A 364 2.59 32.76 -0.24
C GLN A 364 2.89 33.62 0.98
N LEU A 365 2.90 33.02 2.18
CA LEU A 365 3.21 33.73 3.42
C LEU A 365 4.63 34.31 3.40
N ARG A 366 5.61 33.58 2.86
CA ARG A 366 6.98 34.09 2.68
C ARG A 366 7.03 35.26 1.71
N MET A 367 6.33 35.19 0.57
CA MET A 367 6.26 36.32 -0.37
C MET A 367 5.61 37.54 0.26
N GLN A 368 4.52 37.36 1.00
CA GLN A 368 3.82 38.46 1.67
C GLN A 368 4.69 39.09 2.77
N ALA A 369 5.41 38.28 3.55
CA ALA A 369 6.36 38.76 4.54
C ALA A 369 7.51 39.56 3.90
N GLN A 370 8.02 39.10 2.76
CA GLN A 370 9.06 39.82 2.01
C GLN A 370 8.53 41.14 1.44
N GLN A 371 7.31 41.17 0.92
CA GLN A 371 6.68 42.39 0.40
C GLN A 371 6.43 43.42 1.51
N LEU A 372 5.89 42.99 2.66
CA LEU A 372 5.71 43.86 3.82
C LEU A 372 7.04 44.39 4.37
N SER A 373 8.08 43.55 4.38
CA SER A 373 9.43 43.97 4.78
C SER A 373 9.99 45.07 3.86
N ASN A 374 9.83 44.92 2.54
CA ASN A 374 10.24 45.93 1.58
C ASN A 374 9.45 47.24 1.73
N GLN A 375 8.14 47.16 1.96
CA GLN A 375 7.31 48.34 2.23
C GLN A 375 7.71 49.05 3.52
N ASN A 376 7.99 48.31 4.60
CA ASN A 376 8.50 48.88 5.85
C ASN A 376 9.83 49.61 5.64
N ASN A 377 10.77 49.01 4.92
CA ASN A 377 12.06 49.66 4.63
C ASN A 377 11.87 50.95 3.80
N ALA A 378 10.97 50.95 2.82
CA ALA A 378 10.67 52.13 2.01
C ALA A 378 10.03 53.25 2.85
N ILE A 379 9.04 52.92 3.69
CA ILE A 379 8.41 53.88 4.60
C ILE A 379 9.42 54.43 5.61
N GLN A 380 10.30 53.59 6.13
CA GLN A 380 11.32 54.00 7.09
C GLN A 380 12.32 54.98 6.45
N SER A 381 12.73 54.74 5.20
CA SER A 381 13.58 55.67 4.45
C SER A 381 12.88 57.01 4.16
N GLN A 382 11.59 56.99 3.80
CA GLN A 382 10.82 58.22 3.60
C GLN A 382 10.65 58.99 4.92
N LEU A 383 10.45 58.28 6.04
CA LEU A 383 10.35 58.88 7.35
C LEU A 383 11.65 59.58 7.75
N GLU A 384 12.81 58.97 7.49
CA GLU A 384 14.11 59.59 7.73
C GLU A 384 14.30 60.87 6.90
N GLU A 385 13.92 60.86 5.62
CA GLU A 385 13.99 62.04 4.75
C GLU A 385 13.08 63.18 5.22
N VAL A 386 11.85 62.86 5.64
CA VAL A 386 10.91 63.85 6.22
C VAL A 386 11.44 64.40 7.54
N VAL A 387 12.07 63.57 8.38
CA VAL A 387 12.68 64.04 9.64
C VAL A 387 13.83 65.01 9.37
N ILE A 388 14.69 64.71 8.39
CA ILE A 388 15.81 65.58 8.00
C ILE A 388 15.30 66.93 7.49
N THR A 389 14.35 66.93 6.55
CA THR A 389 13.77 68.16 5.98
C THR A 389 13.06 69.00 7.03
N ASN A 390 12.32 68.37 7.95
CA ASN A 390 11.65 69.08 9.04
C ASN A 390 12.65 69.74 10.00
N ASN A 391 13.76 69.06 10.31
CA ASN A 391 14.83 69.67 11.11
C ASN A 391 15.46 70.88 10.40
N GLN A 392 15.73 70.79 9.09
CA GLN A 392 16.25 71.91 8.31
C GLN A 392 15.28 73.12 8.28
N LEU A 393 13.98 72.88 8.09
CA LEU A 393 12.95 73.92 8.12
C LEU A 393 12.81 74.55 9.51
N LYS A 394 12.98 73.76 10.57
CA LYS A 394 12.97 74.23 11.96
C LYS A 394 14.17 75.14 12.25
N ASP A 395 15.35 74.79 11.74
CA ASP A 395 16.56 75.62 11.87
C ASP A 395 16.41 76.94 11.10
N GLN A 396 15.90 76.90 9.86
CA GLN A 396 15.60 78.10 9.07
C GLN A 396 14.58 79.01 9.76
N ASN A 397 13.51 78.45 10.33
CA ASN A 397 12.52 79.21 11.11
C ASN A 397 13.13 79.86 12.35
N THR A 398 14.07 79.19 13.01
CA THR A 398 14.77 79.71 14.19
C THR A 398 15.67 80.90 13.80
N LEU A 399 16.36 80.78 12.65
CA LEU A 399 17.18 81.84 12.06
C LEU A 399 16.35 83.07 11.63
N LEU A 400 15.22 82.84 10.96
CA LEU A 400 14.29 83.92 10.57
C LEU A 400 13.69 84.64 11.78
N LYS A 401 13.30 83.90 12.83
CA LYS A 401 12.84 84.51 14.10
C LYS A 401 13.94 85.33 14.76
N ALA A 402 15.20 84.88 14.72
CA ALA A 402 16.33 85.64 15.24
C ALA A 402 16.63 86.91 14.42
N GLN A 403 16.50 86.86 13.10
CA GLN A 403 16.65 88.03 12.22
C GLN A 403 15.53 89.06 12.41
N LEU A 404 14.28 88.60 12.58
CA LEU A 404 13.14 89.47 12.91
C LEU A 404 13.24 90.09 14.31
N ALA A 405 13.88 89.41 15.26
CA ALA A 405 14.17 89.97 16.58
C ALA A 405 15.33 90.98 16.59
N ALA A 406 16.19 90.98 15.56
CA ALA A 406 17.37 91.85 15.46
C ALA A 406 17.19 93.10 14.57
N GLY A 407 16.04 93.27 13.90
CA GLY A 407 15.74 94.44 13.07
C GLY A 407 14.61 95.31 13.64
N ASN A 408 14.87 96.60 13.91
CA ASN A 408 13.87 97.62 14.27
C ASN A 408 14.48 99.02 14.01
N PRO A 409 13.75 100.17 13.84
CA PRO A 409 12.38 100.48 13.39
C PRO A 409 12.34 101.51 12.19
N ASN A 410 11.14 101.83 11.70
CA ASN A 410 10.72 103.05 10.95
C ASN A 410 11.10 103.30 9.46
N SER A 411 10.05 103.18 8.63
CA SER A 411 9.45 104.23 7.77
C SER A 411 9.82 104.36 6.27
N LYS A 412 8.74 104.30 5.48
CA LYS A 412 8.39 105.04 4.24
C LYS A 412 9.04 104.66 2.89
N SER A 413 8.15 104.20 2.00
CA SER A 413 8.13 104.34 0.53
C SER A 413 8.42 105.80 0.06
N PRO A 414 8.88 106.06 -1.19
CA PRO A 414 8.16 105.68 -2.42
C PRO A 414 9.00 105.30 -3.69
N ILE A 415 8.40 104.37 -4.48
CA ILE A 415 8.20 104.34 -5.95
C ILE A 415 9.37 104.68 -6.89
N GLY A 416 9.71 103.71 -7.75
CA GLY A 416 10.41 103.96 -9.02
C GLY A 416 10.95 102.70 -9.73
N ASN A 417 10.06 102.01 -10.45
CA ASN A 417 10.23 101.19 -11.66
C ASN A 417 11.58 100.49 -11.95
N GLU A 418 11.61 99.16 -11.88
CA GLU A 418 12.33 98.23 -12.79
C GLU A 418 12.19 96.77 -12.29
N GLU A 419 11.00 96.15 -12.39
CA GLU A 419 10.83 94.71 -12.16
C GLU A 419 9.78 94.15 -13.13
N ASP A 420 10.20 93.83 -14.35
CA ASP A 420 9.40 93.07 -15.31
C ASP A 420 10.37 92.32 -16.24
N GLN A 421 10.88 91.16 -15.79
CA GLN A 421 11.40 90.09 -16.68
C GLN A 421 11.84 88.79 -16.00
N ALA A 422 11.84 88.67 -14.66
CA ALA A 422 12.29 87.43 -13.98
C ALA A 422 11.17 86.57 -13.35
N ILE A 423 9.94 87.06 -13.24
CA ILE A 423 8.86 86.38 -12.50
C ILE A 423 8.02 85.44 -13.40
N THR A 424 8.03 85.65 -14.72
CA THR A 424 7.15 84.93 -15.65
C THR A 424 7.59 83.51 -16.03
N ASN A 425 8.84 83.10 -15.79
CA ASN A 425 9.28 81.73 -16.14
C ASN A 425 9.07 80.72 -15.00
N GLY A 426 9.19 81.11 -13.73
CA GLY A 426 8.97 80.21 -12.58
C GLY A 426 7.50 79.84 -12.38
N GLU A 427 6.57 80.78 -12.58
CA GLU A 427 5.14 80.49 -12.44
C GLU A 427 4.56 79.59 -13.55
N ILE A 428 5.23 79.47 -14.70
CA ILE A 428 4.80 78.61 -15.82
C ILE A 428 5.26 77.16 -15.59
N GLU A 429 6.47 76.95 -15.05
CA GLU A 429 6.96 75.62 -14.69
C GLU A 429 6.18 75.02 -13.50
N ASP A 430 5.94 75.81 -12.44
CA ASP A 430 5.15 75.37 -11.28
C ASP A 430 3.68 75.08 -11.63
N LYS A 431 3.08 75.81 -12.60
CA LYS A 431 1.71 75.54 -13.08
C LYS A 431 1.63 74.28 -13.95
N ASN A 432 2.66 73.98 -14.72
CA ASN A 432 2.70 72.79 -15.57
C ASN A 432 2.90 71.51 -14.74
N GLU A 433 3.78 71.55 -13.74
CA GLU A 433 4.02 70.42 -12.84
C GLU A 433 2.81 70.14 -11.93
N ASN A 434 2.16 71.20 -11.42
CA ASN A 434 0.90 71.07 -10.69
C ASN A 434 -0.25 70.51 -11.54
N ASN A 435 -0.29 70.78 -12.85
CA ASN A 435 -1.30 70.21 -13.74
C ASN A 435 -1.05 68.73 -14.05
N LEU A 436 0.22 68.33 -14.21
CA LEU A 436 0.63 66.92 -14.36
C LEU A 436 0.32 66.10 -13.11
N LEU A 437 0.68 66.61 -11.93
CA LEU A 437 0.38 65.96 -10.64
C LEU A 437 -1.13 65.84 -10.41
N LYS A 438 -1.93 66.83 -10.82
CA LYS A 438 -3.40 66.75 -10.75
C LYS A 438 -3.97 65.67 -11.66
N GLN A 439 -3.47 65.54 -12.89
CA GLN A 439 -3.88 64.47 -13.80
C GLN A 439 -3.51 63.09 -13.25
N GLU A 440 -2.32 62.95 -12.66
CA GLU A 440 -1.88 61.68 -12.10
C GLU A 440 -2.70 61.28 -10.86
N ILE A 441 -3.03 62.24 -9.99
CA ILE A 441 -3.94 62.03 -8.85
C ILE A 441 -5.34 61.61 -9.33
N GLU A 442 -5.84 62.19 -10.42
CA GLU A 442 -7.14 61.82 -10.99
C GLU A 442 -7.11 60.39 -11.58
N ASN A 443 -6.03 60.04 -12.26
CA ASN A 443 -5.84 58.70 -12.83
C ASN A 443 -5.68 57.62 -11.74
N LEU A 444 -4.91 57.92 -10.70
CA LEU A 444 -4.79 57.08 -9.50
C LEU A 444 -6.13 56.89 -8.79
N LYS A 445 -6.96 57.94 -8.70
CA LYS A 445 -8.32 57.82 -8.12
C LYS A 445 -9.22 56.89 -8.94
N LEU A 446 -9.15 56.95 -10.27
CA LEU A 446 -9.91 56.06 -11.14
C LEU A 446 -9.47 54.59 -10.99
N GLN A 447 -8.15 54.34 -10.95
CA GLN A 447 -7.63 53.00 -10.70
C GLN A 447 -8.03 52.47 -9.31
N LEU A 448 -7.99 53.31 -8.28
CA LEU A 448 -8.41 52.95 -6.93
C LEU A 448 -9.91 52.60 -6.88
N GLN A 449 -10.73 53.32 -7.65
CA GLN A 449 -12.16 53.04 -7.76
C GLN A 449 -12.43 51.70 -8.48
N GLU A 450 -11.67 51.39 -9.54
CA GLU A 450 -11.77 50.13 -10.27
C GLU A 450 -11.34 48.94 -9.39
N VAL A 451 -10.23 49.07 -8.67
CA VAL A 451 -9.74 48.04 -7.74
C VAL A 451 -10.75 47.81 -6.61
N ASN A 452 -11.35 48.86 -6.05
CA ASN A 452 -12.38 48.73 -5.02
C ASN A 452 -13.65 48.02 -5.54
N LEU A 453 -14.03 48.24 -6.79
CA LEU A 453 -15.16 47.55 -7.41
C LEU A 453 -14.87 46.06 -7.57
N LEU A 454 -13.70 45.71 -8.11
CA LEU A 454 -13.23 44.33 -8.24
C LEU A 454 -13.11 43.62 -6.89
N LEU A 455 -12.61 44.33 -5.87
CA LEU A 455 -12.55 43.81 -4.51
C LEU A 455 -13.95 43.48 -3.99
N SER A 456 -14.91 44.39 -4.16
CA SER A 456 -16.30 44.17 -3.73
C SER A 456 -16.96 42.96 -4.42
N GLU A 457 -16.73 42.78 -5.72
CA GLU A 457 -17.22 41.61 -6.47
C GLU A 457 -16.58 40.31 -5.98
N LYS A 458 -15.26 40.32 -5.73
CA LYS A 458 -14.55 39.16 -5.19
C LYS A 458 -15.00 38.82 -3.78
N THR A 459 -15.24 39.81 -2.91
CA THR A 459 -15.75 39.58 -1.56
C THR A 459 -17.13 38.92 -1.60
N LYS A 460 -18.05 39.38 -2.45
CA LYS A 460 -19.38 38.75 -2.61
C LYS A 460 -19.28 37.32 -3.12
N MET A 461 -18.38 37.06 -4.06
CA MET A 461 -18.15 35.71 -4.58
C MET A 461 -17.59 34.78 -3.49
N TYR A 462 -16.69 35.28 -2.64
CA TYR A 462 -16.15 34.52 -1.52
C TYR A 462 -17.20 34.22 -0.45
N GLU A 463 -18.05 35.20 -0.11
CA GLU A 463 -19.17 35.01 0.82
C GLU A 463 -20.15 33.95 0.31
N THR A 464 -20.45 33.96 -0.99
CA THR A 464 -21.33 32.95 -1.61
C THR A 464 -20.71 31.56 -1.54
N LEU A 465 -19.42 31.43 -1.89
CA LEU A 465 -18.71 30.16 -1.84
C LEU A 465 -18.57 29.63 -0.40
N SER A 466 -18.36 30.52 0.57
CA SER A 466 -18.32 30.17 1.99
C SER A 466 -19.67 29.63 2.46
N LYS A 467 -20.77 30.24 2.01
CA LYS A 467 -22.12 29.76 2.33
C LYS A 467 -22.40 28.38 1.72
N ASP A 468 -22.03 28.18 0.45
CA ASP A 468 -22.18 26.87 -0.21
C ASP A 468 -21.38 25.77 0.52
N GLN A 469 -20.21 26.12 1.08
CA GLN A 469 -19.40 25.21 1.88
C GLN A 469 -20.05 24.88 3.24
N GLU A 470 -20.68 25.85 3.90
CA GLU A 470 -21.45 25.65 5.14
C GLU A 470 -22.67 24.75 4.88
N ASP A 471 -23.44 25.01 3.82
CA ASP A 471 -24.60 24.20 3.42
C ASP A 471 -24.19 22.75 3.11
N LEU A 472 -23.02 22.54 2.47
CA LEU A 472 -22.49 21.21 2.20
C LEU A 472 -22.09 20.47 3.48
N LEU A 473 -21.51 21.17 4.45
CA LEU A 473 -21.15 20.60 5.74
C LEU A 473 -22.39 20.17 6.53
N GLU A 474 -23.46 20.97 6.52
CA GLU A 474 -24.74 20.62 7.13
C GLU A 474 -25.33 19.34 6.49
N LEU A 475 -25.25 19.23 5.17
CA LEU A 475 -25.75 18.06 4.44
C LEU A 475 -24.94 16.78 4.74
N LEU A 476 -23.64 16.92 4.96
CA LEU A 476 -22.78 15.81 5.40
C LEU A 476 -23.08 15.39 6.83
N THR A 477 -23.30 16.33 7.75
CA THR A 477 -23.71 15.97 9.13
C THR A 477 -25.07 15.29 9.16
N ASP A 478 -26.01 15.71 8.31
CA ASP A 478 -27.30 15.05 8.14
C ASP A 478 -27.18 13.63 7.55
N GLN A 479 -26.21 13.37 6.68
CA GLN A 479 -25.94 12.01 6.18
C GLN A 479 -25.29 11.13 7.24
N ASP A 480 -24.34 11.67 8.01
CA ASP A 480 -23.68 10.93 9.09
C ASP A 480 -24.63 10.58 10.23
N THR A 481 -25.55 11.47 10.59
CA THR A 481 -26.62 11.18 11.56
C THR A 481 -27.53 10.06 11.06
N LYS A 482 -27.98 10.11 9.80
CA LYS A 482 -28.76 9.02 9.19
C LYS A 482 -28.00 7.70 9.15
N LEU A 483 -26.71 7.71 8.80
CA LEU A 483 -25.87 6.51 8.79
C LEU A 483 -25.73 5.91 10.19
N ASN A 484 -25.58 6.76 11.22
CA ASN A 484 -25.53 6.32 12.60
C ASN A 484 -26.88 5.77 13.08
N ASP A 485 -27.99 6.39 12.68
CA ASP A 485 -29.33 5.87 12.97
C ASP A 485 -29.55 4.50 12.32
N TYR A 486 -29.14 4.31 11.05
CA TYR A 486 -29.19 2.99 10.40
C TYR A 486 -28.30 1.96 11.10
N LYS A 487 -27.09 2.34 11.51
CA LYS A 487 -26.20 1.45 12.29
C LYS A 487 -26.83 1.07 13.63
N ASN A 488 -27.39 2.04 14.35
CA ASN A 488 -28.07 1.81 15.62
C ASN A 488 -29.31 0.94 15.44
N HIS A 489 -30.08 1.15 14.37
CA HIS A 489 -31.22 0.30 14.06
C HIS A 489 -30.80 -1.14 13.76
N MET A 490 -29.74 -1.33 12.97
CA MET A 490 -29.16 -2.66 12.74
C MET A 490 -28.72 -3.33 14.04
N LEU A 491 -28.07 -2.58 14.94
CA LEU A 491 -27.65 -3.06 16.26
C LEU A 491 -28.85 -3.45 17.16
N THR A 492 -29.93 -2.67 17.13
CA THR A 492 -31.15 -3.00 17.88
C THR A 492 -31.86 -4.23 17.31
N CYS A 493 -31.93 -4.38 15.98
CA CYS A 493 -32.51 -5.56 15.34
C CYS A 493 -31.70 -6.84 15.62
N THR A 494 -30.38 -6.73 15.75
CA THR A 494 -29.52 -7.84 16.17
C THR A 494 -29.70 -8.21 17.64
N ASN A 495 -30.00 -7.23 18.51
CA ASN A 495 -30.21 -7.48 19.94
C ASN A 495 -31.65 -7.94 20.29
N SER A 496 -32.65 -7.64 19.46
CA SER A 496 -34.02 -8.13 19.63
C SER A 496 -34.27 -9.53 19.02
N SER A 497 -33.23 -10.14 18.44
CA SER A 497 -33.26 -11.48 17.84
C SER A 497 -32.51 -12.53 18.67
N ASN A 498 -32.03 -12.14 19.85
CA ASN A 498 -31.61 -13.00 20.96
C ASN A 498 -32.63 -12.88 22.09
#